data_AF-A0A498I9K3-F1
#
_entry.id   AF-A0A498I9K3-F1
#
_cell.length_a   1.000
_cell.length_b   1.000
_cell.length_c   1.000
_cell.angle_alpha   90.00
_cell.angle_beta   90.00
_cell.angle_gamma   90.00
#
_symmetry.space_group_name_H-M   'P 1'
#
loop_
_entity.id
_entity.type
_entity.pdbx_description
1 polymer ?
#
loop_
_entity_poly.entity_id
_entity_poly.type
_entity_poly.pdbx_seq_one_letter_code
_entity_poly.pdbx_strand_id
1 'polypeptide(L)'
;MGLESLEGPDTGRGEAVGKVNDGTNFASAKQQKSWPVDDDWRTPKIRRLTTQSSTYVSPPYGFILVAKNLLRPDFHVTAQNCWVKKGGAFIDEVSAEMLVNLEVPWVIPGHSERRLILDESNEFVADKVAYALSQ
;
A
#
# COMPACT_ATOMS: atom_id res chain seq x y z
N MET A 1 49.76 14.90 -34.56
CA MET A 1 49.76 14.65 -33.10
C MET A 1 48.43 15.16 -32.57
N GLY A 2 47.69 14.32 -31.86
CA GLY A 2 46.38 14.65 -31.29
C GLY A 2 45.60 13.36 -31.03
N LEU A 3 45.71 12.83 -29.82
CA LEU A 3 44.85 11.77 -29.27
C LEU A 3 43.70 12.48 -28.54
N GLU A 4 42.44 12.20 -28.91
CA GLU A 4 41.29 12.46 -28.04
C GLU A 4 40.23 11.37 -28.22
N SER A 5 39.62 11.04 -27.08
CA SER A 5 38.82 9.87 -26.73
C SER A 5 37.45 9.80 -27.41
N LEU A 6 37.02 8.59 -27.77
CA LEU A 6 35.63 8.28 -28.14
C LEU A 6 34.93 7.62 -26.95
N GLU A 7 34.19 8.41 -26.18
CA GLU A 7 33.14 7.92 -25.28
C GLU A 7 31.77 8.20 -25.93
N GLY A 8 30.96 7.14 -26.07
CA GLY A 8 29.65 7.19 -26.71
C GLY A 8 28.57 7.84 -25.83
N PRO A 9 27.42 8.22 -26.42
CA PRO A 9 26.37 8.94 -25.71
C PRO A 9 25.66 8.07 -24.66
N ASP A 10 25.63 8.61 -23.45
CA ASP A 10 24.88 8.20 -22.26
C ASP A 10 23.38 8.04 -22.57
N THR A 11 22.89 6.80 -22.56
CA THR A 11 21.45 6.51 -22.62
C THR A 11 20.85 6.66 -21.22
N GLY A 12 20.18 7.79 -21.00
CA GLY A 12 19.58 8.19 -19.74
C GLY A 12 18.76 7.10 -19.04
N ARG A 13 19.15 6.78 -17.81
CA ARG A 13 18.30 6.10 -16.83
C ARG A 13 17.33 7.12 -16.26
N GLY A 14 16.06 7.05 -16.67
CA GLY A 14 15.00 7.79 -15.99
C GLY A 14 14.83 7.27 -14.57
N GLU A 15 15.18 8.08 -13.58
CA GLU A 15 14.78 7.87 -12.18
C GLU A 15 13.26 7.99 -12.07
N ALA A 16 12.56 6.87 -11.90
CA ALA A 16 11.20 6.88 -11.40
C ALA A 16 11.24 7.22 -9.90
N VAL A 17 11.00 8.49 -9.57
CA VAL A 17 10.82 8.96 -8.19
C VAL A 17 9.50 8.41 -7.66
N GLY A 18 9.54 7.19 -7.09
CA GLY A 18 8.43 6.60 -6.37
C GLY A 18 8.27 7.30 -5.02
N LYS A 19 7.13 7.95 -4.79
CA LYS A 19 6.78 8.52 -3.48
C LYS A 19 6.68 7.40 -2.44
N VAL A 20 7.49 7.48 -1.40
CA VAL A 20 7.40 6.62 -0.22
C VAL A 20 6.19 7.04 0.61
N ASN A 21 5.23 6.13 0.80
CA ASN A 21 4.07 6.32 1.68
C ASN A 21 4.29 5.54 2.98
N ASP A 22 4.07 6.20 4.11
CA ASP A 22 4.30 5.77 5.49
C ASP A 22 3.11 5.00 6.10
N GLY A 23 2.47 4.13 5.30
CA GLY A 23 1.29 3.38 5.73
C GLY A 23 1.56 2.53 6.99
N THR A 24 0.84 2.80 8.08
CA THR A 24 0.82 1.93 9.25
C THR A 24 -0.18 0.78 9.00
N ASN A 25 0.33 -0.45 8.96
CA ASN A 25 -0.47 -1.66 8.78
C ASN A 25 -0.75 -2.30 10.16
N PHE A 26 -2.01 -2.60 10.48
CA PHE A 26 -2.38 -3.37 11.66
C PHE A 26 -2.35 -4.87 11.32
N ALA A 27 -1.16 -5.46 11.30
CA ALA A 27 -0.97 -6.91 11.21
C ALA A 27 -0.37 -7.47 12.52
N SER A 28 -0.71 -8.73 12.83
CA SER A 28 -0.34 -9.40 14.08
C SER A 28 1.17 -9.46 14.28
N ALA A 29 1.64 -8.94 15.41
CA ALA A 29 3.05 -8.85 15.76
C ALA A 29 3.74 -10.23 15.88
N LYS A 30 4.79 -10.45 15.10
CA LYS A 30 5.90 -11.35 15.45
C LYS A 30 7.23 -10.57 15.37
N GLN A 31 7.95 -10.57 16.49
CA GLN A 31 9.29 -10.02 16.77
C GLN A 31 10.32 -10.39 15.66
N GLN A 32 11.34 -9.60 15.28
CA GLN A 32 12.12 -8.62 16.05
C GLN A 32 13.08 -7.83 15.12
N LYS A 33 13.23 -6.52 15.33
CA LYS A 33 14.54 -5.85 15.41
C LYS A 33 14.36 -4.70 16.40
N SER A 34 15.05 -4.76 17.52
CA SER A 34 14.89 -3.82 18.63
C SER A 34 15.20 -2.40 18.16
N TRP A 35 14.15 -1.61 17.97
CA TRP A 35 14.25 -0.17 17.87
C TRP A 35 14.45 0.40 19.28
N PRO A 36 15.15 1.54 19.45
CA PRO A 36 15.20 2.22 20.73
C PRO A 36 13.77 2.45 21.21
N VAL A 37 13.44 1.93 22.39
CA VAL A 37 12.13 2.11 22.99
C VAL A 37 12.08 3.52 23.55
N ASP A 38 11.73 4.47 22.68
CA ASP A 38 11.22 5.77 23.12
C ASP A 38 9.76 5.55 23.56
N ASP A 39 9.63 5.28 24.85
CA ASP A 39 8.51 4.67 25.59
C ASP A 39 7.20 5.48 25.70
N ASP A 40 6.79 6.26 24.69
CA ASP A 40 5.48 6.91 24.74
C ASP A 40 4.92 7.28 23.36
N TRP A 41 3.99 6.46 22.85
CA TRP A 41 3.21 6.77 21.65
C TRP A 41 2.21 7.93 21.87
N ARG A 42 1.93 8.29 23.13
CA ARG A 42 1.01 9.37 23.51
C ARG A 42 1.68 10.73 23.56
N THR A 43 3.02 10.80 23.66
CA THR A 43 3.71 12.07 23.44
C THR A 43 3.83 12.33 21.95
N PRO A 44 3.30 13.46 21.44
CA PRO A 44 3.54 13.81 20.06
C PRO A 44 5.00 14.27 19.92
N LYS A 45 5.91 13.35 19.59
CA LYS A 45 7.20 13.67 18.96
C LYS A 45 7.03 13.92 17.46
N ILE A 46 5.90 14.51 17.07
CA ILE A 46 5.59 14.79 15.66
C ILE A 46 6.41 16.03 15.29
N ARG A 47 7.56 15.82 14.64
CA ARG A 47 8.05 16.82 13.68
C ARG A 47 6.88 17.07 12.75
N ARG A 48 6.31 18.27 12.83
CA ARG A 48 5.23 18.73 11.96
C ARG A 48 5.72 18.53 10.53
N LEU A 49 5.26 17.45 9.87
CA LEU A 49 5.54 17.23 8.47
C LEU A 49 4.88 18.40 7.74
N THR A 50 5.70 19.33 7.25
CA THR A 50 5.26 20.56 6.59
C THR A 50 4.86 20.34 5.14
N THR A 51 4.83 19.09 4.70
CA THR A 51 4.32 18.65 3.40
C THR A 51 2.86 18.24 3.53
N GLN A 52 2.05 18.56 2.51
CA GLN A 52 0.72 17.96 2.35
C GLN A 52 0.92 16.44 2.27
N SER A 53 0.65 15.76 3.38
CA SER A 53 0.79 14.33 3.54
C SER A 53 -0.61 13.73 3.57
N SER A 54 -0.88 12.79 2.66
CA SER A 54 -2.12 12.03 2.65
C SER A 54 -1.93 10.79 3.52
N THR A 55 -2.70 10.69 4.60
CA THR A 55 -2.61 9.56 5.52
C THR A 55 -3.63 8.49 5.15
N TYR A 56 -3.18 7.23 5.04
CA TYR A 56 -4.02 6.08 4.71
C TYR A 56 -4.05 5.09 5.87
N VAL A 57 -5.22 4.50 6.15
CA VAL A 57 -5.43 3.50 7.19
C VAL A 57 -6.10 2.28 6.60
N SER A 58 -5.52 1.10 6.83
CA SER A 58 -6.04 -0.18 6.30
C SER A 58 -6.59 -1.09 7.40
N PRO A 59 -7.85 -0.91 7.81
CA PRO A 59 -8.47 -1.79 8.79
C PRO A 59 -8.83 -3.16 8.17
N PRO A 60 -9.05 -4.20 9.01
CA PRO A 60 -9.66 -5.44 8.54
C PRO A 60 -11.04 -5.18 7.89
N TYR A 61 -11.45 -6.01 6.92
CA TYR A 61 -12.66 -5.78 6.10
C TYR A 61 -13.92 -5.46 6.91
N GLY A 62 -14.18 -6.20 8.00
CA GLY A 62 -15.35 -5.97 8.86
C GLY A 62 -15.40 -4.60 9.54
N PHE A 63 -14.27 -3.88 9.58
CA PHE A 63 -14.15 -2.56 10.18
C PHE A 63 -13.98 -1.42 9.15
N ILE A 64 -13.97 -1.71 7.84
CA ILE A 64 -13.80 -0.67 6.81
C ILE A 64 -14.84 0.45 6.95
N LEU A 65 -16.13 0.10 7.04
CA LEU A 65 -17.20 1.10 7.13
C LEU A 65 -17.19 1.83 8.47
N VAL A 66 -16.86 1.13 9.56
CA VAL A 66 -16.74 1.74 10.89
C VAL A 66 -15.60 2.76 10.89
N ALA A 67 -14.43 2.39 10.37
CA ALA A 67 -13.29 3.29 10.26
C ALA A 67 -13.62 4.49 9.36
N LYS A 68 -14.25 4.27 8.20
CA LYS A 68 -14.64 5.32 7.26
C LYS A 68 -15.58 6.36 7.91
N ASN A 69 -16.50 5.90 8.75
CA ASN A 69 -17.48 6.77 9.41
C ASN A 69 -16.94 7.49 10.66
N LEU A 70 -15.92 6.93 11.32
CA LEU A 70 -15.37 7.48 12.58
C LEU A 70 -14.11 8.32 12.38
N LEU A 71 -13.36 8.07 11.32
CA LEU A 71 -12.12 8.80 11.05
C LEU A 71 -12.41 10.22 10.56
N ARG A 72 -11.45 11.11 10.84
CA ARG A 72 -11.48 12.48 10.32
C ARG A 72 -11.31 12.47 8.79
N PRO A 73 -11.81 13.48 8.07
CA PRO A 73 -11.74 13.53 6.60
C PRO A 73 -10.32 13.56 6.00
N ASP A 74 -9.30 13.89 6.80
CA ASP A 74 -7.91 13.88 6.37
C ASP A 74 -7.27 12.48 6.36
N PHE A 75 -7.98 11.47 6.86
CA PHE A 75 -7.59 10.08 6.76
C PHE A 75 -8.38 9.39 5.65
N HIS A 76 -7.64 8.68 4.80
CA HIS A 76 -8.21 7.83 3.77
C HIS A 76 -8.28 6.38 4.27
N VAL A 77 -9.40 5.72 4.06
CA VAL A 77 -9.54 4.28 4.33
C VAL A 77 -9.13 3.51 3.08
N THR A 78 -8.40 2.41 3.27
CA THR A 78 -7.94 1.51 2.19
C THR A 78 -8.16 0.05 2.58
N ALA A 79 -8.45 -0.83 1.62
CA ALA A 79 -8.60 -2.25 1.88
C ALA A 79 -7.25 -2.98 1.95
N GLN A 80 -7.17 -4.05 2.74
CA GLN A 80 -5.94 -4.83 2.92
C GLN A 80 -5.63 -5.78 1.75
N ASN A 81 -6.62 -6.11 0.92
CA ASN A 81 -6.49 -6.93 -0.29
C ASN A 81 -7.73 -6.69 -1.19
N CYS A 82 -7.72 -7.25 -2.41
CA CYS A 82 -8.92 -7.44 -3.22
C CYS A 82 -8.79 -8.67 -4.13
N TRP A 83 -9.94 -9.12 -4.66
CA TRP A 83 -10.03 -10.20 -5.63
C TRP A 83 -9.66 -9.75 -7.05
N VAL A 84 -9.16 -10.69 -7.87
CA VAL A 84 -8.67 -10.45 -9.24
C VAL A 84 -9.74 -10.16 -10.29
N LYS A 85 -11.03 -10.38 -9.99
CA LYS A 85 -12.11 -10.34 -11.00
C LYS A 85 -13.44 -9.86 -10.41
N LYS A 86 -14.39 -9.59 -11.30
CA LYS A 86 -15.79 -9.32 -10.94
C LYS A 86 -16.49 -10.58 -10.45
N GLY A 87 -16.72 -10.67 -9.15
CA GLY A 87 -17.50 -11.74 -8.52
C GLY A 87 -16.96 -13.15 -8.77
N GLY A 88 -17.80 -14.14 -8.51
CA GLY A 88 -17.49 -15.57 -8.64
C GLY A 88 -17.66 -16.34 -7.34
N ALA A 89 -17.39 -17.64 -7.37
CA ALA A 89 -17.48 -18.53 -6.21
C ALA A 89 -16.20 -18.47 -5.36
N PHE A 90 -15.86 -17.27 -4.89
CA PHE A 90 -14.68 -17.00 -4.07
C PHE A 90 -15.16 -16.50 -2.70
N ILE A 91 -15.48 -17.45 -1.83
CA ILE A 91 -15.96 -17.17 -0.48
C ILE A 91 -14.88 -16.40 0.28
N ASP A 92 -15.32 -15.42 1.08
CA ASP A 92 -14.48 -14.51 1.88
C ASP A 92 -13.58 -13.53 1.10
N GLU A 93 -13.65 -13.52 -0.23
CA GLU A 93 -12.92 -12.57 -1.06
C GLU A 93 -13.80 -11.36 -1.45
N VAL A 94 -13.21 -10.16 -1.40
CA VAL A 94 -13.86 -8.89 -1.72
C VAL A 94 -13.32 -8.35 -3.04
N SER A 95 -14.18 -8.09 -4.03
CA SER A 95 -13.74 -7.55 -5.32
C SER A 95 -13.45 -6.04 -5.26
N ALA A 96 -12.61 -5.56 -6.18
CA ALA A 96 -12.34 -4.12 -6.31
C ALA A 96 -13.63 -3.31 -6.57
N GLU A 97 -14.57 -3.83 -7.37
CA GLU A 97 -15.88 -3.18 -7.61
C GLU A 97 -16.68 -3.01 -6.31
N MET A 98 -16.64 -3.99 -5.39
CA MET A 98 -17.30 -3.85 -4.08
C MET A 98 -16.69 -2.71 -3.27
N LEU A 99 -15.36 -2.55 -3.29
CA LEU A 99 -14.68 -1.47 -2.58
C LEU A 99 -15.02 -0.10 -3.16
N VAL A 100 -15.08 0.03 -4.50
CA VAL A 100 -15.52 1.24 -5.19
C VAL A 100 -16.96 1.59 -4.81
N ASN A 101 -17.86 0.60 -4.73
CA ASN A 101 -19.25 0.81 -4.29
C ASN A 101 -19.36 1.26 -2.82
N LEU A 102 -18.37 0.93 -1.97
CA LEU A 102 -18.27 1.44 -0.61
C LEU A 102 -17.53 2.79 -0.52
N GLU A 103 -17.16 3.38 -1.66
CA GLU A 103 -16.33 4.59 -1.81
C GLU A 103 -14.98 4.44 -1.08
N VAL A 104 -14.34 3.28 -1.22
CA VAL A 104 -13.00 2.96 -0.71
C VAL A 104 -12.11 2.66 -1.93
N PRO A 105 -11.57 3.69 -2.62
CA PRO A 105 -10.90 3.51 -3.91
C PRO A 105 -9.44 3.05 -3.80
N TRP A 106 -8.99 2.66 -2.60
CA TRP A 106 -7.61 2.27 -2.33
C TRP A 106 -7.55 0.84 -1.79
N VAL A 107 -6.54 0.10 -2.22
CA VAL A 107 -6.27 -1.27 -1.77
C VAL A 107 -4.77 -1.54 -1.74
N ILE A 108 -4.33 -2.44 -0.87
CA ILE A 108 -2.94 -2.91 -0.74
C ILE A 108 -2.81 -4.33 -1.34
N PRO A 109 -2.59 -4.48 -2.66
CA PRO A 109 -2.39 -5.79 -3.26
C PRO A 109 -0.97 -6.32 -2.99
N GLY A 110 -0.85 -7.63 -2.75
CA GLY A 110 0.45 -8.31 -2.69
C GLY A 110 1.32 -7.93 -1.49
N HIS A 111 0.72 -7.69 -0.32
CA HIS A 111 1.46 -7.55 0.94
C HIS A 111 2.37 -8.76 1.17
N SER A 112 3.55 -8.55 1.78
CA SER A 112 4.55 -9.61 1.99
C SER A 112 3.99 -10.81 2.75
N GLU A 113 3.10 -10.58 3.71
CA GLU A 113 2.41 -11.65 4.45
C GLU A 113 1.57 -12.55 3.53
N ARG A 114 0.86 -11.98 2.55
CA ARG A 114 0.08 -12.79 1.59
C ARG A 114 0.98 -13.58 0.66
N ARG A 115 2.13 -13.04 0.29
CA ARG A 115 3.12 -13.76 -0.54
C ARG A 115 3.81 -14.88 0.22
N LEU A 116 4.20 -14.64 1.47
CA LEU A 116 4.98 -15.59 2.26
C LEU A 116 4.12 -16.65 2.96
N ILE A 117 2.90 -16.30 3.38
CA ILE A 117 2.04 -17.19 4.18
C ILE A 117 0.94 -17.82 3.31
N LEU A 118 0.39 -17.07 2.36
CA LEU A 118 -0.71 -17.51 1.48
C LEU A 118 -0.24 -17.85 0.05
N ASP A 119 1.07 -17.82 -0.19
CA ASP A 119 1.72 -18.20 -1.45
C ASP A 119 1.19 -17.44 -2.69
N GLU A 120 0.87 -16.15 -2.54
CA GLU A 120 0.43 -15.34 -3.67
C GLU A 120 1.58 -15.05 -4.66
N SER A 121 1.46 -15.60 -5.87
CA SER A 121 2.43 -15.41 -6.94
C SER A 121 2.44 -13.98 -7.50
N ASN A 122 3.52 -13.63 -8.21
CA ASN A 122 3.62 -12.31 -8.85
C ASN A 122 2.56 -12.10 -9.92
N GLU A 123 2.24 -13.15 -10.69
CA GLU A 123 1.24 -13.15 -11.73
C GLU A 123 -0.14 -12.91 -11.13
N PHE A 124 -0.46 -13.61 -10.03
CA PHE A 124 -1.73 -13.42 -9.34
C PHE A 124 -1.88 -12.01 -8.75
N VAL A 125 -0.82 -11.45 -8.18
CA VAL A 125 -0.85 -10.05 -7.70
C VAL A 125 -0.97 -9.07 -8.88
N ALA A 126 -0.29 -9.32 -10.00
CA ALA A 126 -0.39 -8.48 -11.19
C ALA A 126 -1.84 -8.46 -11.73
N ASP A 127 -2.52 -9.60 -11.75
CA ASP A 127 -3.95 -9.68 -12.12
C ASP A 127 -4.83 -8.87 -11.18
N LYS A 128 -4.56 -8.89 -9.85
CA LYS A 128 -5.29 -8.05 -8.89
C LYS A 128 -5.11 -6.58 -9.17
N VAL A 129 -3.87 -6.15 -9.41
CA VAL A 129 -3.53 -4.75 -9.69
C VAL A 129 -4.20 -4.31 -10.98
N ALA A 130 -4.10 -5.11 -12.05
CA ALA A 130 -4.71 -4.81 -13.34
C ALA A 130 -6.25 -4.67 -13.21
N TYR A 131 -6.89 -5.59 -12.48
CA TYR A 131 -8.32 -5.51 -12.26
C TYR A 131 -8.71 -4.31 -11.39
N ALA A 132 -8.00 -4.07 -10.27
CA ALA A 132 -8.27 -2.94 -9.38
C ALA A 132 -8.14 -1.59 -10.08
N LEU A 133 -7.16 -1.42 -10.98
CA LEU A 133 -6.98 -0.20 -11.77
C LEU A 133 -8.06 -0.01 -12.86
N SER A 134 -8.81 -1.06 -13.19
CA SER A 134 -9.88 -1.02 -14.19
C SER A 134 -11.26 -0.74 -13.60
N GLN A 135 -11.39 -0.67 -12.28
CA GLN A 135 -12.63 -0.34 -11.57
C GLN A 135 -12.68 1.15 -11.23
#